data_AF-A0A9N9JT63-F1
#
_entry.id   AF-A0A9N9JT63-F1
#
_cell.length_a   1.000
_cell.length_b   1.000
_cell.length_c   1.000
_cell.angle_alpha   90.00
_cell.angle_beta   90.00
_cell.angle_gamma   90.00
#
_symmetry.space_group_name_H-M   'P 1'
#
loop_
_entity.id
_entity.type
_entity.pdbx_description
1 polymer ?
#
loop_
_entity_poly.entity_id
_entity_poly.type
_entity_poly.pdbx_seq_one_letter_code
_entity_poly.pdbx_strand_id
1 'polypeptide(L)'
;YRTTSQYLADVIDRNELSPNNSANVAQYLNQLGDKISYSGEAIEKMYPVGHSVLKEIGTELNFIIESIRPEQVLTPENVSFFENRYGKIISTVTKLKNNFQEIIDELDELYILYNGTYHQLENGMNDVELFFEKITPELEEFYDMEQLKRDLGYLKQTMKKVPDIRYQIHHLLSEFNNHRQILIRYRSEWSKLWRRKIVSFEDTEKLEEVISRVNRMAEKFMKKDRENIERRIYG
;
A
#
# COMPACT_ATOMS: atom_id res chain seq x y z
N TYR A 1 16.87 3.40 -5.53
CA TYR A 1 16.72 1.96 -5.83
C TYR A 1 16.91 1.66 -7.31
N ARG A 2 16.17 2.34 -8.18
CA ARG A 2 16.36 2.29 -9.64
C ARG A 2 17.83 2.46 -10.06
N THR A 3 18.49 3.50 -9.56
CA THR A 3 19.90 3.82 -9.86
C THR A 3 20.88 2.71 -9.46
N THR A 4 20.71 2.11 -8.28
CA THR A 4 21.58 1.02 -7.79
C THR A 4 21.42 -0.24 -8.64
N SER A 5 20.18 -0.61 -8.95
CA SER A 5 19.90 -1.79 -9.76
C SER A 5 20.38 -1.63 -11.20
N GLN A 6 20.16 -0.45 -11.80
CA GLN A 6 20.66 -0.10 -13.12
C GLN A 6 22.19 -0.03 -13.16
N TYR A 7 22.82 0.54 -12.13
CA TYR A 7 24.29 0.55 -12.03
C TYR A 7 24.86 -0.87 -12.03
N LEU A 8 24.27 -1.78 -11.26
CA LEU A 8 24.70 -3.18 -11.25
C LEU A 8 24.44 -3.88 -12.59
N ALA A 9 23.33 -3.59 -13.27
CA ALA A 9 23.08 -4.10 -14.62
C ALA A 9 24.11 -3.58 -15.64
N ASP A 10 24.42 -2.27 -15.59
CA ASP A 10 25.43 -1.62 -16.43
C ASP A 10 26.83 -2.23 -16.24
N VAL A 11 27.18 -2.62 -15.00
CA VAL A 11 28.44 -3.33 -14.71
C VAL A 11 28.50 -4.67 -15.44
N ILE A 12 27.37 -5.37 -15.57
CA ILE A 12 27.32 -6.64 -16.31
C ILE A 12 27.44 -6.39 -17.81
N ASP A 13 26.65 -5.44 -18.34
CA ASP A 13 26.55 -5.20 -19.78
C ASP A 13 27.85 -4.63 -20.38
N ARG A 14 28.58 -3.77 -19.65
CA ARG A 14 29.76 -3.05 -20.18
C ARG A 14 31.02 -3.89 -20.29
N ASN A 15 31.13 -4.96 -19.52
CA ASN A 15 32.38 -5.72 -19.43
C ASN A 15 32.36 -6.97 -20.32
N GLU A 16 31.29 -7.19 -21.10
CA GLU A 16 31.09 -8.37 -21.99
C GLU A 16 31.45 -9.70 -21.29
N LEU A 17 31.29 -9.74 -19.96
CA LEU A 17 31.73 -10.84 -19.12
C LEU A 17 30.89 -12.06 -19.49
N SER A 18 31.56 -13.13 -19.91
CA SER A 18 30.93 -14.32 -20.45
C SER A 18 30.79 -15.48 -19.45
N PRO A 19 30.07 -15.34 -18.32
CA PRO A 19 29.32 -16.47 -17.76
C PRO A 19 28.01 -16.66 -18.51
N ASN A 20 27.57 -17.91 -18.62
CA ASN A 20 26.19 -18.21 -18.99
C ASN A 20 25.23 -17.41 -18.09
N ASN A 21 24.21 -16.77 -18.69
CA ASN A 21 23.14 -16.01 -18.06
C ASN A 21 23.38 -14.51 -17.74
N SER A 22 24.48 -13.89 -18.20
CA SER A 22 24.74 -12.45 -17.98
C SER A 22 23.57 -11.54 -18.41
N ALA A 23 23.04 -11.75 -19.61
CA ALA A 23 21.88 -11.01 -20.13
C ALA A 23 20.62 -11.16 -19.25
N ASN A 24 20.37 -12.37 -18.71
CA ASN A 24 19.22 -12.61 -17.84
C ASN A 24 19.37 -11.88 -16.50
N VAL A 25 20.58 -11.86 -15.93
CA VAL A 25 20.88 -11.16 -14.66
C VAL A 25 20.75 -9.64 -14.85
N ALA A 26 21.27 -9.09 -15.94
CA ALA A 26 21.15 -7.66 -16.25
C ALA A 26 19.69 -7.25 -16.48
N GLN A 27 18.92 -8.03 -17.24
CA GLN A 27 17.49 -7.79 -17.45
C GLN A 27 16.69 -7.87 -16.14
N TYR A 28 16.98 -8.89 -15.30
CA TYR A 28 16.39 -9.01 -13.98
C TYR A 28 16.64 -7.77 -13.13
N LEU A 29 17.89 -7.31 -13.04
CA LEU A 29 18.27 -6.14 -12.24
C LEU A 29 17.60 -4.86 -12.76
N ASN A 30 17.54 -4.65 -14.07
CA ASN A 30 16.85 -3.50 -14.65
C ASN A 30 15.36 -3.48 -14.29
N GLN A 31 14.67 -4.61 -14.49
CA GLN A 31 13.25 -4.73 -14.12
C GLN A 31 13.03 -4.60 -12.62
N LEU A 32 13.96 -5.11 -11.80
CA LEU A 32 13.88 -5.04 -10.35
C LEU A 32 13.95 -3.59 -9.87
N GLY A 33 14.88 -2.81 -10.43
CA GLY A 33 15.02 -1.40 -10.12
C GLY A 33 13.76 -0.60 -10.43
N ASP A 34 13.16 -0.83 -11.60
CA ASP A 34 11.91 -0.18 -12.00
C ASP A 34 10.74 -0.60 -11.10
N LYS A 35 10.57 -1.90 -10.84
CA LYS A 35 9.47 -2.40 -10.01
C LYS A 35 9.56 -1.98 -8.55
N ILE A 36 10.75 -2.00 -7.94
CA ILE A 36 10.94 -1.45 -6.59
C ILE A 36 10.52 0.04 -6.55
N SER A 37 10.86 0.81 -7.58
CA SER A 37 10.49 2.22 -7.67
C SER A 37 8.96 2.38 -7.76
N TYR A 38 8.30 1.64 -8.66
CA TYR A 38 6.85 1.73 -8.84
C TYR A 38 6.06 1.28 -7.61
N SER A 39 6.42 0.13 -7.00
CA SER A 39 5.76 -0.32 -5.77
C SER A 39 5.99 0.65 -4.61
N GLY A 40 7.19 1.25 -4.51
CA GLY A 40 7.49 2.29 -3.53
C GLY A 40 6.60 3.52 -3.71
N GLU A 41 6.48 4.02 -4.93
CA GLU A 41 5.60 5.15 -5.26
C GLU A 41 4.12 4.85 -4.99
N ALA A 42 3.66 3.62 -5.29
CA ALA A 42 2.29 3.19 -5.01
C ALA A 42 1.99 3.20 -3.51
N ILE A 43 2.90 2.65 -2.69
CA ILE A 43 2.80 2.69 -1.23
C ILE A 43 2.80 4.13 -0.73
N GLU A 44 3.65 5.00 -1.27
CA GLU A 44 3.71 6.40 -0.84
C GLU A 44 2.42 7.17 -1.18
N LYS A 45 1.83 6.93 -2.37
CA LYS A 45 0.55 7.52 -2.79
C LYS A 45 -0.62 7.10 -1.90
N MET A 46 -0.51 5.97 -1.20
CA MET A 46 -1.52 5.51 -0.24
C MET A 46 -1.76 6.53 0.89
N TYR A 47 -0.73 7.25 1.35
CA TYR A 47 -0.83 8.14 2.50
C TYR A 47 -1.72 9.37 2.25
N PRO A 48 -1.50 10.20 1.21
CA PRO A 48 -2.36 11.35 0.94
C PRO A 48 -3.79 10.92 0.58
N VAL A 49 -3.94 9.81 -0.14
CA VAL A 49 -5.24 9.25 -0.50
C VAL A 49 -5.99 8.76 0.74
N GLY A 50 -5.33 7.97 1.59
CA GLY A 50 -5.91 7.49 2.84
C GLY A 50 -6.29 8.62 3.79
N HIS A 51 -5.47 9.68 3.90
CA HIS A 51 -5.82 10.89 4.64
C HIS A 51 -7.12 11.51 4.13
N SER A 52 -7.21 11.74 2.82
CA SER A 52 -8.39 12.34 2.18
C SER A 52 -9.66 11.51 2.41
N VAL A 53 -9.58 10.20 2.21
CA VAL A 53 -10.70 9.27 2.40
C VAL A 53 -11.15 9.24 3.87
N LEU A 54 -10.22 9.13 4.82
CA LEU A 54 -10.56 9.09 6.25
C LEU A 54 -11.21 10.40 6.70
N LYS A 55 -10.74 11.54 6.17
CA LYS A 55 -11.37 12.84 6.41
C LYS A 55 -12.80 12.90 5.88
N GLU A 56 -13.04 12.40 4.66
CA GLU A 56 -14.38 12.33 4.07
C GLU A 56 -15.32 11.44 4.90
N ILE A 57 -14.84 10.28 5.38
CA ILE A 57 -15.59 9.42 6.31
C ILE A 57 -15.93 10.19 7.59
N GLY A 58 -14.94 10.86 8.21
CA GLY A 58 -15.14 11.65 9.42
C GLY A 58 -16.18 12.76 9.23
N THR A 59 -16.15 13.45 8.09
CA THR A 59 -17.14 14.48 7.72
C THR A 59 -18.55 13.90 7.58
N GLU A 60 -18.72 12.76 6.90
CA GLU A 60 -20.04 12.14 6.75
C GLU A 60 -20.57 11.60 8.09
N LEU A 61 -19.71 11.08 8.97
CA LEU A 61 -20.10 10.69 10.34
C LEU A 61 -20.50 11.89 11.20
N ASN A 62 -19.80 13.03 11.07
CA ASN A 62 -20.19 14.27 11.73
C ASN A 62 -21.57 14.77 11.27
N PHE A 63 -21.86 14.72 9.97
CA PHE A 63 -23.20 15.08 9.49
C PHE A 63 -24.29 14.16 10.05
N ILE A 64 -24.00 12.87 10.21
CA ILE A 64 -24.92 11.91 10.83
C ILE A 64 -25.17 12.29 12.28
N ILE A 65 -24.11 12.54 13.06
CA ILE A 65 -24.26 12.81 14.50
C ILE A 65 -24.95 14.15 14.78
N GLU A 66 -24.65 15.19 14.02
CA GLU A 66 -25.31 16.50 14.12
C GLU A 66 -26.81 16.44 13.78
N SER A 67 -27.21 15.44 12.99
CA SER A 67 -28.60 15.24 12.56
C SER A 67 -29.38 14.28 13.45
N ILE A 68 -28.70 13.57 14.35
CA ILE A 68 -29.33 12.67 15.32
C ILE A 68 -29.84 13.50 16.51
N ARG A 69 -31.11 13.30 16.87
CA ARG A 69 -31.61 13.74 18.18
C ARG A 69 -31.93 12.50 19.02
N PRO A 70 -31.52 12.46 20.30
CA PRO A 70 -31.93 11.40 21.21
C PRO A 70 -33.45 11.21 21.16
N GLU A 71 -33.88 9.96 21.12
CA GLU A 71 -35.29 9.56 21.08
C GLU A 71 -36.09 9.93 19.82
N GLN A 72 -35.44 10.48 18.79
CA GLN A 72 -36.07 10.76 17.51
C GLN A 72 -36.64 9.49 16.87
N VAL A 73 -37.87 9.59 16.37
CA VAL A 73 -38.52 8.55 15.57
C VAL A 73 -38.24 8.82 14.08
N LEU A 74 -37.88 7.77 13.33
CA LEU A 74 -37.62 7.89 11.90
C LEU A 74 -38.85 8.34 11.10
N THR A 75 -38.70 9.48 10.43
CA THR A 75 -39.59 9.93 9.35
C THR A 75 -39.04 9.45 7.99
N PRO A 76 -39.86 9.38 6.93
CA PRO A 76 -39.38 9.03 5.59
C PRO A 76 -38.23 9.94 5.10
N GLU A 77 -38.29 11.24 5.40
CA GLU A 77 -37.25 12.22 5.06
C GLU A 77 -35.92 11.90 5.77
N ASN A 78 -35.97 11.63 7.08
CA ASN A 78 -34.78 11.28 7.86
C ASN A 78 -34.18 9.94 7.39
N VAL A 79 -35.01 8.94 7.07
CA VAL A 79 -34.54 7.67 6.50
C VAL A 79 -33.76 7.92 5.20
N SER A 80 -34.31 8.72 4.28
CA SER A 80 -33.63 9.04 3.02
C SER A 80 -32.33 9.79 3.25
N PHE A 81 -32.28 10.70 4.22
CA PHE A 81 -31.05 11.41 4.59
C PHE A 81 -29.98 10.45 5.08
N PHE A 82 -30.28 9.62 6.09
CA PHE A 82 -29.31 8.68 6.66
C PHE A 82 -28.87 7.64 5.63
N GLU A 83 -29.78 7.14 4.79
CA GLU A 83 -29.42 6.22 3.72
C GLU A 83 -28.42 6.84 2.74
N ASN A 84 -28.62 8.10 2.35
CA ASN A 84 -27.72 8.82 1.46
C ASN A 84 -26.31 8.95 2.09
N ARG A 85 -26.24 9.42 3.35
CA ARG A 85 -24.98 9.59 4.09
C ARG A 85 -24.24 8.27 4.24
N TYR A 86 -24.95 7.22 4.60
CA TYR A 86 -24.39 5.88 4.73
C TYR A 86 -23.90 5.32 3.38
N GLY A 87 -24.64 5.58 2.30
CA GLY A 87 -24.22 5.25 0.93
C GLY A 87 -22.93 5.95 0.53
N LYS A 88 -22.73 7.21 0.93
CA LYS A 88 -21.46 7.92 0.74
C LYS A 88 -20.31 7.25 1.48
N ILE A 89 -20.49 6.94 2.78
CA ILE A 89 -19.46 6.22 3.57
C ILE A 89 -19.06 4.91 2.89
N ILE A 90 -20.02 4.10 2.43
CA ILE A 90 -19.74 2.85 1.70
C ILE A 90 -18.93 3.11 0.42
N SER A 91 -19.30 4.14 -0.34
CA SER A 91 -18.59 4.54 -1.56
C SER A 91 -17.14 4.93 -1.25
N THR A 92 -16.93 5.75 -0.23
CA THR A 92 -15.61 6.21 0.22
C THR A 92 -14.73 5.05 0.70
N VAL A 93 -15.28 4.12 1.51
CA VAL A 93 -14.57 2.89 1.92
C VAL A 93 -14.25 2.00 0.71
N THR A 94 -15.15 1.92 -0.27
CA THR A 94 -14.91 1.15 -1.50
C THR A 94 -13.74 1.72 -2.31
N LYS A 95 -13.65 3.05 -2.44
CA LYS A 95 -12.50 3.72 -3.06
C LYS A 95 -11.21 3.38 -2.35
N LEU A 96 -11.18 3.47 -1.01
CA LEU A 96 -10.00 3.11 -0.22
C LEU A 96 -9.57 1.68 -0.51
N LYS A 97 -10.51 0.72 -0.44
CA LYS A 97 -10.27 -0.69 -0.72
C LYS A 97 -9.69 -0.92 -2.13
N ASN A 98 -10.17 -0.21 -3.14
CA ASN A 98 -9.61 -0.33 -4.49
C ASN A 98 -8.18 0.21 -4.58
N ASN A 99 -7.86 1.32 -3.90
CA ASN A 99 -6.48 1.82 -3.85
C ASN A 99 -5.52 0.82 -3.16
N PHE A 100 -5.98 0.15 -2.10
CA PHE A 100 -5.20 -0.92 -1.47
C PHE A 100 -5.01 -2.12 -2.41
N GLN A 101 -6.00 -2.43 -3.26
CA GLN A 101 -5.86 -3.48 -4.27
C GLN A 101 -4.79 -3.14 -5.30
N GLU A 102 -4.78 -1.92 -5.83
CA GLU A 102 -3.75 -1.48 -6.79
C GLU A 102 -2.34 -1.62 -6.21
N ILE A 103 -2.15 -1.30 -4.94
CA ILE A 103 -0.84 -1.48 -4.26
C ILE A 103 -0.48 -2.96 -4.13
N ILE A 104 -1.45 -3.84 -3.86
CA ILE A 104 -1.23 -5.28 -3.81
C ILE A 104 -0.82 -5.81 -5.18
N ASP A 105 -1.49 -5.37 -6.25
CA ASP A 105 -1.18 -5.80 -7.60
C ASP A 105 0.28 -5.44 -7.96
N GLU A 106 0.73 -4.22 -7.63
CA GLU A 106 2.13 -3.80 -7.80
C GLU A 106 3.13 -4.62 -6.95
N LEU A 107 2.75 -4.97 -5.71
CA LEU A 107 3.59 -5.78 -4.83
C LEU A 107 3.63 -7.25 -5.22
N ASP A 108 2.55 -7.78 -5.80
CA ASP A 108 2.48 -9.13 -6.35
C ASP A 108 3.43 -9.25 -7.53
N GLU A 109 3.45 -8.27 -8.44
CA GLU A 109 4.41 -8.25 -9.54
C GLU A 109 5.86 -8.18 -9.05
N LEU A 110 6.15 -7.32 -8.05
CA LEU A 110 7.48 -7.25 -7.44
C LEU A 110 7.86 -8.57 -6.74
N TYR A 111 6.91 -9.24 -6.10
CA TYR A 111 7.13 -10.51 -5.42
C TYR A 111 7.36 -11.67 -6.40
N ILE A 112 6.67 -11.69 -7.55
CA ILE A 112 6.95 -12.67 -8.60
C ILE A 112 8.37 -12.45 -9.15
N LEU A 113 8.74 -11.19 -9.39
CA LEU A 113 10.10 -10.86 -9.83
C LEU A 113 11.13 -11.27 -8.78
N TYR A 114 10.89 -11.02 -7.49
CA TYR A 114 11.77 -11.45 -6.38
C TYR A 114 12.09 -12.95 -6.41
N ASN A 115 11.09 -13.78 -6.71
CA ASN A 115 11.25 -15.23 -6.80
C ASN A 115 11.99 -15.68 -8.07
N GLY A 116 12.38 -14.74 -8.96
CA GLY A 116 13.23 -14.99 -10.13
C GLY A 116 12.58 -15.76 -11.29
N THR A 117 11.28 -16.06 -11.17
CA THR A 117 10.53 -16.94 -12.08
C THR A 117 10.54 -16.46 -13.53
N TYR A 118 10.63 -15.16 -13.79
CA TYR A 118 10.61 -14.59 -15.14
C TYR A 118 11.96 -14.66 -15.88
N HIS A 119 13.08 -14.83 -15.18
CA HIS A 119 14.42 -14.66 -15.75
C HIS A 119 15.27 -15.94 -15.74
N GLN A 120 14.63 -17.10 -15.55
CA GLN A 120 15.32 -18.38 -15.36
C GLN A 120 16.31 -18.35 -14.17
N LEU A 121 16.06 -17.47 -13.19
CA LEU A 121 16.80 -17.39 -11.94
C LEU A 121 16.00 -18.15 -10.88
N GLU A 122 16.27 -19.43 -10.71
CA GLU A 122 15.54 -20.32 -9.79
C GLU A 122 15.50 -19.78 -8.34
N ASN A 123 16.50 -19.00 -7.94
CA ASN A 123 16.61 -18.41 -6.60
C ASN A 123 16.65 -16.87 -6.61
N GLY A 124 16.24 -16.24 -7.72
CA GLY A 124 16.15 -14.78 -7.86
C GLY A 124 17.43 -14.05 -7.45
N MET A 125 17.34 -13.18 -6.43
CA MET A 125 18.47 -12.37 -5.97
C MET A 125 19.68 -13.18 -5.49
N ASN A 126 19.51 -14.42 -5.03
CA ASN A 126 20.65 -15.26 -4.65
C ASN A 126 21.46 -15.70 -5.88
N ASP A 127 20.81 -15.93 -7.03
CA ASP A 127 21.52 -16.26 -8.28
C ASP A 127 22.28 -15.04 -8.80
N VAL A 128 21.77 -13.83 -8.57
CA VAL A 128 22.47 -12.57 -8.87
C VAL A 128 23.74 -12.44 -8.03
N GLU A 129 23.68 -12.70 -6.72
CA GLU A 129 24.89 -12.68 -5.88
C GLU A 129 25.92 -13.72 -6.34
N LEU A 130 25.49 -14.96 -6.59
CA LEU A 130 26.38 -16.00 -7.11
C LEU A 130 26.98 -15.63 -8.46
N PHE A 131 26.24 -14.91 -9.31
CA PHE A 131 26.77 -14.39 -10.56
C PHE A 131 27.88 -13.36 -10.31
N PHE A 132 27.64 -12.38 -9.44
CA PHE A 132 28.65 -11.38 -9.08
C PHE A 132 29.88 -11.97 -8.38
N GLU A 133 29.73 -13.01 -7.56
CA GLU A 133 30.86 -13.75 -6.98
C GLU A 133 31.73 -14.41 -8.06
N LYS A 134 31.10 -14.99 -9.09
CA LYS A 134 31.82 -15.63 -10.21
C LYS A 134 32.60 -14.64 -11.05
N ILE A 135 32.03 -13.45 -11.30
CA ILE A 135 32.69 -12.41 -12.11
C ILE A 135 33.53 -11.44 -11.29
N THR A 136 33.63 -11.65 -9.97
CA THR A 136 34.43 -10.79 -9.09
C THR A 136 35.87 -10.66 -9.57
N PRO A 137 36.61 -11.74 -9.88
CA PRO A 137 38.00 -11.65 -10.33
C PRO A 137 38.20 -10.73 -11.54
N GLU A 138 37.24 -10.73 -12.48
CA GLU A 138 37.27 -9.90 -13.68
C GLU A 138 36.87 -8.44 -13.40
N LEU A 139 36.12 -8.18 -12.34
CA LEU A 139 35.66 -6.84 -11.96
C LEU A 139 36.64 -6.08 -11.06
N GLU A 140 37.51 -6.77 -10.31
CA GLU A 140 38.41 -6.13 -9.32
C GLU A 140 39.36 -5.09 -9.95
N GLU A 141 39.67 -5.23 -11.24
CA GLU A 141 40.54 -4.30 -11.97
C GLU A 141 39.85 -2.97 -12.35
N PHE A 142 38.51 -2.96 -12.40
CA PHE A 142 37.73 -1.84 -12.96
C PHE A 142 36.81 -1.17 -11.93
N TYR A 143 36.45 -1.87 -10.86
CA TYR A 143 35.43 -1.42 -9.91
C TYR A 143 35.84 -1.58 -8.45
N ASP A 144 35.26 -0.74 -7.60
CA ASP A 144 35.31 -0.92 -6.15
C ASP A 144 34.38 -2.08 -5.75
N MET A 145 34.99 -3.24 -5.45
CA MET A 145 34.27 -4.44 -5.06
C MET A 145 33.51 -4.30 -3.74
N GLU A 146 33.97 -3.46 -2.82
CA GLU A 146 33.26 -3.21 -1.56
C GLU A 146 32.00 -2.38 -1.79
N GLN A 147 32.05 -1.44 -2.74
CA GLN A 147 30.85 -0.72 -3.18
C GLN A 147 29.86 -1.67 -3.86
N LEU A 148 30.31 -2.54 -4.77
CA LEU A 148 29.43 -3.51 -5.45
C LEU A 148 28.74 -4.48 -4.47
N LYS A 149 29.50 -5.06 -3.53
CA LYS A 149 28.94 -5.92 -2.48
C LYS A 149 27.91 -5.20 -1.62
N ARG A 150 28.20 -3.93 -1.28
CA ARG A 150 27.28 -3.09 -0.50
C ARG A 150 25.98 -2.85 -1.25
N ASP A 151 26.05 -2.50 -2.54
CA ASP A 151 24.90 -2.22 -3.39
C ASP A 151 24.02 -3.47 -3.58
N LEU A 152 24.63 -4.63 -3.84
CA LEU A 152 23.94 -5.92 -3.88
C LEU A 152 23.28 -6.26 -2.55
N GLY A 153 24.02 -6.07 -1.45
CA GLY A 153 23.52 -6.29 -0.10
C GLY A 153 22.30 -5.41 0.22
N TYR A 154 22.32 -4.15 -0.20
CA TYR A 154 21.17 -3.24 -0.02
C TYR A 154 19.95 -3.67 -0.83
N LEU A 155 20.12 -4.10 -2.09
CA LEU A 155 19.01 -4.62 -2.89
C LEU A 155 18.42 -5.88 -2.24
N LYS A 156 19.26 -6.83 -1.84
CA LYS A 156 18.80 -8.05 -1.17
C LYS A 156 18.05 -7.77 0.13
N GLN A 157 18.56 -6.86 0.96
CA GLN A 157 17.87 -6.47 2.20
C GLN A 157 16.53 -5.80 1.94
N THR A 158 16.42 -4.97 0.90
CA THR A 158 15.15 -4.37 0.47
C THR A 158 14.17 -5.46 0.06
N MET A 159 14.62 -6.40 -0.78
CA MET A 159 13.77 -7.48 -1.29
C MET A 159 13.28 -8.43 -0.19
N LYS A 160 14.09 -8.68 0.85
CA LYS A 160 13.66 -9.46 2.03
C LYS A 160 12.47 -8.85 2.77
N LYS A 161 12.20 -7.55 2.64
CA LYS A 161 11.07 -6.87 3.29
C LYS A 161 9.77 -6.97 2.48
N VAL A 162 9.84 -7.24 1.18
CA VAL A 162 8.68 -7.26 0.29
C VAL A 162 7.59 -8.22 0.78
N PRO A 163 7.88 -9.47 1.19
CA PRO A 163 6.83 -10.41 1.63
C PRO A 163 6.06 -9.91 2.87
N ASP A 164 6.76 -9.28 3.82
CA ASP A 164 6.16 -8.74 5.04
C ASP A 164 5.28 -7.52 4.74
N ILE A 165 5.78 -6.58 3.93
CA ILE A 165 5.00 -5.41 3.48
C ILE A 165 3.73 -5.86 2.74
N ARG A 166 3.87 -6.79 1.81
CA ARG A 166 2.77 -7.39 1.06
C ARG A 166 1.74 -8.02 1.99
N TYR A 167 2.19 -8.82 2.97
CA TYR A 167 1.30 -9.45 3.95
C TYR A 167 0.52 -8.40 4.76
N GLN A 168 1.18 -7.36 5.25
CA GLN A 168 0.53 -6.30 6.03
C GLN A 168 -0.54 -5.56 5.21
N ILE A 169 -0.24 -5.22 3.96
CA ILE A 169 -1.20 -4.53 3.08
C ILE A 169 -2.37 -5.47 2.73
N HIS A 170 -2.12 -6.75 2.52
CA HIS A 170 -3.17 -7.73 2.22
C HIS A 170 -4.09 -7.93 3.43
N HIS A 171 -3.53 -7.95 4.64
CA HIS A 171 -4.31 -7.98 5.88
C HIS A 171 -5.21 -6.74 5.99
N LEU A 172 -4.67 -5.54 5.78
CA LEU A 172 -5.46 -4.30 5.79
C LEU A 172 -6.58 -4.31 4.74
N LEU A 173 -6.29 -4.75 3.52
CA LEU A 173 -7.26 -4.90 2.46
C LEU A 173 -8.42 -5.83 2.86
N SER A 174 -8.08 -6.98 3.44
CA SER A 174 -9.07 -7.95 3.96
C SER A 174 -9.96 -7.31 5.03
N GLU A 175 -9.37 -6.61 5.99
CA GLU A 175 -10.11 -5.91 7.04
C GLU A 175 -11.04 -4.85 6.45
N PHE A 176 -10.57 -4.00 5.53
CA PHE A 176 -11.43 -3.01 4.88
C PHE A 176 -12.58 -3.66 4.10
N ASN A 177 -12.31 -4.77 3.42
CA ASN A 177 -13.35 -5.49 2.71
C ASN A 177 -14.38 -6.09 3.68
N ASN A 178 -13.96 -6.64 4.81
CA ASN A 178 -14.86 -7.15 5.83
C ASN A 178 -15.76 -6.03 6.39
N HIS A 179 -15.17 -4.90 6.78
CA HIS A 179 -15.93 -3.73 7.26
C HIS A 179 -16.91 -3.22 6.20
N ARG A 180 -16.49 -3.16 4.92
CA ARG A 180 -17.37 -2.79 3.81
C ARG A 180 -18.56 -3.73 3.68
N GLN A 181 -18.38 -5.04 3.79
CA GLN A 181 -19.47 -6.00 3.72
C GLN A 181 -20.43 -5.86 4.89
N ILE A 182 -19.90 -5.62 6.11
CA ILE A 182 -20.71 -5.32 7.29
C ILE A 182 -21.55 -4.06 7.05
N LEU A 183 -20.95 -2.98 6.51
CA LEU A 183 -21.69 -1.76 6.18
C LEU A 183 -22.80 -2.05 5.15
N ILE A 184 -22.49 -2.71 4.04
CA ILE A 184 -23.49 -3.06 3.01
C ILE A 184 -24.65 -3.87 3.61
N ARG A 185 -24.34 -4.84 4.47
CA ARG A 185 -25.36 -5.63 5.17
C ARG A 185 -26.25 -4.72 6.02
N TYR A 186 -25.68 -3.87 6.86
CA TYR A 186 -26.47 -2.97 7.69
C TYR A 186 -27.30 -1.99 6.86
N ARG A 187 -26.80 -1.50 5.72
CA ARG A 187 -27.60 -0.67 4.80
C ARG A 187 -28.92 -1.37 4.40
N SER A 188 -28.88 -2.67 4.15
CA SER A 188 -30.08 -3.44 3.81
C SER A 188 -31.08 -3.52 4.97
N GLU A 189 -30.60 -3.49 6.22
CA GLU A 189 -31.42 -3.51 7.43
C GLU A 189 -32.03 -2.13 7.72
N TRP A 190 -31.34 -1.03 7.41
CA TRP A 190 -31.84 0.35 7.59
C TRP A 190 -33.18 0.60 6.91
N SER A 191 -33.38 0.06 5.71
CA SER A 191 -34.65 0.16 4.98
C SER A 191 -35.87 -0.39 5.75
N LYS A 192 -35.63 -1.26 6.75
CA LYS A 192 -36.67 -1.93 7.55
C LYS A 192 -36.94 -1.22 8.90
N LEU A 193 -36.20 -0.16 9.22
CA LEU A 193 -36.29 0.52 10.51
C LEU A 193 -37.34 1.65 10.58
N TRP A 194 -38.21 1.78 9.57
CA TRP A 194 -39.23 2.82 9.55
C TRP A 194 -40.10 2.82 10.84
N ARG A 195 -40.31 4.01 11.40
CA ARG A 195 -41.05 4.27 12.66
C ARG A 195 -40.40 3.73 13.94
N ARG A 196 -39.12 3.36 13.92
CA ARG A 196 -38.37 3.03 15.14
C ARG A 196 -37.64 4.27 15.69
N LYS A 197 -37.38 4.26 17.00
CA LYS A 197 -36.39 5.19 17.60
C LYS A 197 -35.02 4.89 17.01
N ILE A 198 -34.29 5.93 16.64
CA ILE A 198 -33.06 5.80 15.83
C ILE A 198 -31.90 5.27 16.67
N VAL A 199 -31.62 5.93 17.80
CA VAL A 199 -30.41 5.70 18.60
C VAL A 199 -30.63 6.16 20.03
N SER A 200 -29.97 5.48 20.96
CA SER A 200 -29.86 5.92 22.34
C SER A 200 -28.77 6.98 22.51
N PHE A 201 -28.63 7.50 23.73
CA PHE A 201 -27.53 8.40 24.08
C PHE A 201 -26.18 7.67 23.95
N GLU A 202 -26.11 6.43 24.43
CA GLU A 202 -24.90 5.58 24.37
C GLU A 202 -24.45 5.30 22.93
N ASP A 203 -25.39 5.18 21.98
CA ASP A 203 -25.05 5.01 20.57
C ASP A 203 -24.39 6.28 19.99
N THR A 204 -24.81 7.46 20.46
CA THR A 204 -24.26 8.75 20.05
C THR A 204 -22.83 8.90 20.58
N GLU A 205 -22.58 8.57 21.84
CA GLU A 205 -21.23 8.58 22.44
C GLU A 205 -20.27 7.64 21.70
N LYS A 206 -20.74 6.43 21.34
CA LYS A 206 -19.94 5.48 20.55
C LYS A 206 -19.60 6.04 19.16
N LEU A 207 -20.52 6.77 18.53
CA LEU A 207 -20.28 7.39 17.24
C LEU A 207 -19.23 8.50 17.34
N GLU A 208 -19.25 9.31 18.40
CA GLU A 208 -18.20 10.31 18.68
C GLU A 208 -16.83 9.66 18.85
N GLU A 209 -16.77 8.54 19.57
CA GLU A 209 -15.53 7.78 19.73
C GLU A 209 -14.99 7.30 18.37
N VAL A 210 -15.87 6.78 17.50
CA VAL A 210 -15.49 6.35 16.15
C VAL A 210 -14.98 7.53 15.33
N ILE A 211 -15.66 8.69 15.36
CA ILE A 211 -15.23 9.92 14.68
C ILE A 211 -13.82 10.33 15.15
N SER A 212 -13.60 10.35 16.46
CA SER A 212 -12.29 10.68 17.06
C SER A 212 -11.18 9.73 16.58
N ARG A 213 -11.47 8.42 16.53
CA ARG A 213 -10.54 7.40 16.03
C ARG A 213 -10.23 7.59 14.53
N VAL A 214 -11.25 7.87 13.71
CA VAL A 214 -11.08 8.12 12.27
C VAL A 214 -10.21 9.35 12.03
N ASN A 215 -10.49 10.46 12.73
CA ASN A 215 -9.71 11.69 12.61
C ASN A 215 -8.25 11.50 13.02
N ARG A 216 -8.00 10.81 14.15
CA ARG A 216 -6.64 10.47 14.58
C ARG A 216 -5.90 9.61 13.56
N MET A 217 -6.60 8.70 12.88
CA MET A 217 -6.00 7.90 11.82
C MET A 217 -5.66 8.76 10.59
N ALA A 218 -6.56 9.68 10.21
CA ALA A 218 -6.30 10.63 9.13
C ALA A 218 -5.05 11.48 9.40
N GLU A 219 -4.85 11.91 10.66
CA GLU A 219 -3.65 12.64 11.07
C GLU A 219 -2.37 11.81 10.96
N LYS A 220 -2.43 10.52 11.32
CA LYS A 220 -1.27 9.61 11.14
C LYS A 220 -0.88 9.47 9.67
N PHE A 221 -1.86 9.35 8.77
CA PHE A 221 -1.62 9.30 7.33
C PHE A 221 -1.01 10.61 6.82
N MET A 222 -1.54 11.76 7.23
CA MET A 222 -0.99 13.07 6.87
C MET A 222 0.44 13.25 7.38
N LYS A 223 0.74 12.81 8.61
CA LYS A 223 2.10 12.87 9.15
C LYS A 223 3.06 12.05 8.30
N LYS A 224 2.68 10.84 7.91
CA LYS A 224 3.51 9.97 7.06
C LYS A 224 3.72 10.54 5.66
N ASP A 225 2.71 11.15 5.07
CA ASP A 225 2.83 11.85 3.79
C ASP A 225 3.89 12.97 3.87
N ARG A 226 3.84 13.80 4.92
CA ARG A 226 4.85 14.86 5.13
C ARG A 226 6.27 14.30 5.31
N GLU A 227 6.43 13.25 6.13
CA GLU A 227 7.72 12.58 6.32
C GLU A 227 8.29 12.06 4.98
N ASN A 228 7.44 11.55 4.09
CA ASN A 228 7.87 11.09 2.76
C ASN A 228 8.26 12.25 1.85
N ILE A 229 7.51 13.35 1.85
CA ILE A 229 7.86 14.57 1.08
C ILE A 229 9.20 15.13 1.54
N GLU A 230 9.44 15.23 2.85
CA GLU A 230 10.71 15.71 3.40
C GLU A 230 11.88 14.83 2.95
N ARG A 231 11.72 13.49 2.97
CA ARG A 231 12.74 12.56 2.47
C ARG A 231 13.05 12.76 0.99
N ARG A 232 12.08 13.12 0.15
CA ARG A 232 12.33 13.37 -1.28
C ARG A 232 13.06 14.68 -1.54
N ILE A 233 12.87 15.69 -0.68
CA ILE A 233 13.51 17.00 -0.83
C ILE A 233 14.94 17.00 -0.29
N TYR A 234 15.17 16.26 0.81
CA TYR A 234 16.41 16.35 1.58
C TYR A 234 17.23 15.05 1.67
N GLY A 235 16.74 13.94 1.11
CA GLY A 235 17.41 12.62 1.10
C GLY A 235 17.84 12.20 -0.29
#